data_AF-A0A9D1HA80-F1
#
_entry.id   AF-A0A9D1HA80-F1
#
_cell.length_a   1.000
_cell.length_b   1.000
_cell.length_c   1.000
_cell.angle_alpha   90.00
_cell.angle_beta   90.00
_cell.angle_gamma   90.00
#
_symmetry.space_group_name_H-M   'P 1'
#
loop_
_entity.id
_entity.type
_entity.pdbx_description
1 polymer ?
#
loop_
_entity_poly.entity_id
_entity_poly.type
_entity_poly.pdbx_seq_one_letter_code
_entity_poly.pdbx_strand_id
1 'polypeptide(L)'
;MKKRILAAALLLFPIVLPAQEGRVEVRYEAVETLTPEVQGLMEFLEVYYLKATVHGDIRGKKWVLWAHQVENGEISSRPLVARTMEFADTTASFTFYAQAKDSLTGYVRVVTPNYATAKIPYSIDSGNGTEYPSQYILMETFPERPYDTAQDIPLAAFTTGLVQPMDFEGRKSLWIDFCGLRDAHADPKTWQERYHVPRFVYFSLRME
;
A
#
# COMPACT_ATOMS: atom_id res chain seq x y z
N MET A 1 -5.41 -72.89 -12.67
CA MET A 1 -4.76 -71.57 -12.52
C MET A 1 -5.57 -70.71 -11.55
N LYS A 2 -5.09 -70.47 -10.33
CA LYS A 2 -5.77 -69.65 -9.31
C LYS A 2 -5.37 -68.19 -9.50
N LYS A 3 -6.30 -67.31 -9.91
CA LYS A 3 -6.08 -65.86 -9.93
C LYS A 3 -6.27 -65.31 -8.50
N ARG A 4 -5.19 -64.82 -7.89
CA ARG A 4 -5.22 -64.07 -6.63
C ARG A 4 -5.55 -62.61 -6.98
N ILE A 5 -6.67 -62.10 -6.48
CA ILE A 5 -7.02 -60.68 -6.54
C ILE A 5 -6.38 -60.04 -5.31
N LEU A 6 -5.35 -59.20 -5.52
CA LEU A 6 -4.83 -58.32 -4.48
C LEU A 6 -5.79 -57.13 -4.34
N ALA A 7 -6.40 -56.98 -3.16
CA ALA A 7 -7.12 -55.77 -2.81
C ALA A 7 -6.10 -54.71 -2.36
N ALA A 8 -5.97 -53.62 -3.12
CA ALA A 8 -5.21 -52.46 -2.73
C ALA A 8 -6.10 -51.57 -1.84
N ALA A 9 -5.79 -51.51 -0.55
CA ALA A 9 -6.40 -50.55 0.36
C ALA A 9 -5.83 -49.15 0.06
N LEU A 10 -6.61 -48.30 -0.61
CA LEU A 10 -6.31 -46.87 -0.72
C LEU A 10 -6.58 -46.22 0.64
N LEU A 11 -5.51 -45.90 1.37
CA LEU A 11 -5.57 -44.98 2.51
C LEU A 11 -5.81 -43.56 1.98
N LEU A 12 -7.05 -43.10 2.03
CA LEU A 12 -7.40 -41.69 1.83
C LEU A 12 -6.91 -40.90 3.05
N PHE A 13 -5.69 -40.37 2.97
CA PHE A 13 -5.29 -39.27 3.84
C PHE A 13 -6.09 -38.02 3.44
N PRO A 14 -6.75 -37.32 4.39
CA PRO A 14 -7.27 -36.00 4.09
C PRO A 14 -6.08 -35.09 3.77
N ILE A 15 -6.00 -34.62 2.53
CA ILE A 15 -5.12 -33.51 2.16
C ILE A 15 -5.70 -32.29 2.87
N VAL A 16 -5.26 -32.05 4.12
CA VAL A 16 -5.34 -30.73 4.70
C VAL A 16 -4.37 -29.91 3.85
N LEU A 17 -4.90 -29.13 2.90
CA LEU A 17 -4.15 -28.04 2.32
C LEU A 17 -3.66 -27.23 3.52
N PRO A 18 -2.34 -27.14 3.79
CA PRO A 18 -1.88 -26.27 4.84
C PRO A 18 -2.45 -24.89 4.52
N ALA A 19 -3.14 -24.27 5.47
CA ALA A 19 -3.23 -22.82 5.45
C ALA A 19 -1.80 -22.35 5.16
N GLN A 20 -1.58 -21.63 4.05
CA GLN A 20 -0.24 -21.27 3.62
C GLN A 20 0.39 -20.40 4.70
N GLU A 21 1.11 -21.04 5.60
CA GLU A 21 1.80 -20.46 6.74
C GLU A 21 2.72 -19.36 6.21
N GLY A 22 2.69 -18.20 6.87
CA GLY A 22 3.44 -17.02 6.44
C GLY A 22 2.78 -16.18 5.33
N ARG A 23 1.81 -16.69 4.55
CA ARG A 23 1.25 -15.90 3.42
C ARG A 23 0.32 -14.77 3.88
N VAL A 24 0.49 -13.61 3.25
CA VAL A 24 -0.32 -12.41 3.46
C VAL A 24 -0.73 -11.76 2.13
N GLU A 25 -1.97 -11.30 2.05
CA GLU A 25 -2.55 -10.55 0.94
C GLU A 25 -3.07 -9.20 1.44
N VAL A 26 -2.98 -8.15 0.61
CA VAL A 26 -3.56 -6.84 0.90
C VAL A 26 -4.67 -6.56 -0.10
N ARG A 27 -5.85 -6.22 0.40
CA ARG A 27 -7.02 -5.82 -0.39
C ARG A 27 -7.34 -4.36 -0.15
N TYR A 28 -7.90 -3.71 -1.15
CA TYR A 28 -8.12 -2.27 -1.12
C TYR A 28 -9.59 -1.95 -1.30
N GLU A 29 -10.07 -1.01 -0.50
CA GLU A 29 -11.35 -0.33 -0.67
C GLU A 29 -11.04 1.14 -0.95
N ALA A 30 -11.47 1.60 -2.12
CA ALA A 30 -11.31 2.98 -2.56
C ALA A 30 -12.54 3.83 -2.20
N VAL A 31 -12.47 5.12 -2.52
CA VAL A 31 -13.44 6.14 -2.08
C VAL A 31 -14.87 5.85 -2.57
N GLU A 32 -15.01 5.11 -3.66
CA GLU A 32 -16.28 4.74 -4.30
C GLU A 32 -17.15 3.85 -3.41
N THR A 33 -16.56 3.24 -2.37
CA THR A 33 -17.27 2.46 -1.36
C THR A 33 -17.98 3.33 -0.30
N LEU A 34 -17.66 4.63 -0.23
CA LEU A 34 -18.25 5.59 0.70
C LEU A 34 -19.54 6.19 0.13
N THR A 35 -20.35 6.86 0.97
CA THR A 35 -21.57 7.52 0.47
C THR A 35 -21.23 8.74 -0.40
N PRO A 36 -22.08 9.11 -1.37
CA PRO A 36 -21.84 10.27 -2.24
C PRO A 36 -21.58 11.57 -1.49
N GLU A 37 -22.20 11.78 -0.33
CA GLU A 37 -22.00 12.97 0.50
C GLU A 37 -20.59 13.01 1.10
N VAL A 38 -20.07 11.86 1.52
CA VAL A 38 -18.70 11.74 2.02
C VAL A 38 -17.69 11.93 0.88
N GLN A 39 -17.97 11.34 -0.30
CA GLN A 39 -17.15 11.52 -1.49
C GLN A 39 -17.06 13.01 -1.88
N GLY A 40 -18.20 13.69 -1.99
CA GLY A 40 -18.25 15.12 -2.33
C GLY A 40 -17.57 16.01 -1.28
N LEU A 41 -17.67 15.67 0.01
CA LEU A 41 -16.94 16.38 1.05
C LEU A 41 -15.42 16.16 0.95
N MET A 42 -14.98 14.94 0.66
CA MET A 42 -13.57 14.61 0.47
C MET A 42 -12.98 15.33 -0.74
N GLU A 43 -13.71 15.36 -1.87
CA GLU A 43 -13.33 16.12 -3.07
C GLU A 43 -13.23 17.61 -2.77
N PHE A 44 -14.26 18.20 -2.13
CA PHE A 44 -14.27 19.62 -1.75
C PHE A 44 -13.11 20.02 -0.83
N LEU A 45 -12.67 19.09 0.03
CA LEU A 45 -11.56 19.30 0.95
C LEU A 45 -10.21 18.80 0.39
N GLU A 46 -10.18 18.26 -0.84
CA GLU A 46 -8.99 17.64 -1.45
C GLU A 46 -8.33 16.57 -0.55
N VAL A 47 -9.15 15.75 0.10
CA VAL A 47 -8.73 14.65 0.97
C VAL A 47 -8.81 13.32 0.22
N TYR A 48 -7.70 12.62 0.11
CA TYR A 48 -7.62 11.28 -0.42
C TYR A 48 -7.89 10.25 0.65
N TYR A 49 -8.53 9.15 0.24
CA TYR A 49 -8.89 8.03 1.08
C TYR A 49 -8.40 6.73 0.46
N LEU A 50 -7.83 5.85 1.27
CA LEU A 50 -7.56 4.47 0.88
C LEU A 50 -7.65 3.57 2.11
N LYS A 51 -8.42 2.48 2.03
CA LYS A 51 -8.44 1.46 3.07
C LYS A 51 -7.75 0.20 2.57
N ALA A 52 -6.69 -0.19 3.26
CA ALA A 52 -5.95 -1.42 3.03
C ALA A 52 -6.34 -2.45 4.09
N THR A 53 -6.81 -3.61 3.68
CA THR A 53 -7.13 -4.74 4.56
C THR A 53 -6.15 -5.87 4.30
N VAL A 54 -5.37 -6.19 5.32
CA VAL A 54 -4.43 -7.30 5.34
C VAL A 54 -5.20 -8.58 5.68
N HIS A 55 -4.97 -9.65 4.92
CA HIS A 55 -5.54 -10.98 5.11
C HIS A 55 -4.44 -12.04 5.15
N GLY A 56 -4.50 -12.97 6.10
CA GLY A 56 -3.62 -14.14 6.12
C GLY A 56 -3.11 -14.49 7.52
N ASP A 57 -1.87 -14.97 7.57
CA ASP A 57 -1.24 -15.46 8.79
C ASP A 57 -0.69 -14.31 9.66
N ILE A 58 -1.59 -13.46 10.18
CA ILE A 58 -1.24 -12.28 10.99
C ILE A 58 -1.69 -12.37 12.46
N ARG A 59 -2.54 -13.35 12.78
CA ARG A 59 -3.17 -13.51 14.10
C ARG A 59 -2.14 -13.86 15.17
N GLY A 60 -2.19 -13.17 16.31
CA GLY A 60 -1.30 -13.42 17.45
C GLY A 60 0.17 -13.03 17.21
N LYS A 61 0.50 -12.48 16.04
CA LYS A 61 1.83 -11.96 15.71
C LYS A 61 1.90 -10.48 16.05
N LYS A 62 3.10 -9.99 16.38
CA LYS A 62 3.34 -8.59 16.72
C LYS A 62 3.79 -7.83 15.49
N TRP A 63 3.16 -6.69 15.25
CA TRP A 63 3.38 -5.88 14.06
C TRP A 63 3.59 -4.42 14.42
N VAL A 64 4.45 -3.73 13.66
CA VAL A 64 4.65 -2.29 13.74
C VAL A 64 4.34 -1.68 12.39
N LEU A 65 3.66 -0.53 12.40
CA LEU A 65 3.39 0.25 11.21
C LEU A 65 4.52 1.25 10.99
N TRP A 66 5.15 1.18 9.81
CA TRP A 66 6.29 2.00 9.41
C TRP A 66 5.92 3.01 8.33
N ALA A 67 6.59 4.16 8.35
CA ALA A 67 6.59 5.15 7.28
C ALA A 67 7.98 5.18 6.67
N HIS A 68 8.02 5.26 5.34
CA HIS A 68 9.23 5.28 4.55
C HIS A 68 9.16 6.47 3.61
N GLN A 69 9.95 7.50 3.87
CA GLN A 69 10.08 8.65 2.99
C GLN A 69 11.20 8.36 1.98
N VAL A 70 10.87 8.47 0.69
CA VAL A 70 11.76 8.16 -0.42
C VAL A 70 12.10 9.44 -1.15
N GLU A 71 13.39 9.78 -1.20
CA GLU A 71 13.89 10.99 -1.83
C GLU A 71 15.33 10.78 -2.32
N ASN A 72 15.63 11.16 -3.57
CA ASN A 72 16.97 11.10 -4.16
C ASN A 72 17.67 9.72 -4.08
N GLY A 73 16.92 8.64 -4.16
CA GLY A 73 17.39 7.25 -4.05
C GLY A 73 17.53 6.75 -2.62
N GLU A 74 17.30 7.60 -1.62
CA GLU A 74 17.40 7.25 -0.21
C GLU A 74 16.03 6.96 0.41
N ILE A 75 16.00 6.04 1.37
CA ILE A 75 14.79 5.67 2.11
C ILE A 75 15.02 5.94 3.61
N SER A 76 14.34 6.97 4.12
CA SER A 76 14.29 7.26 5.56
C SER A 76 13.08 6.57 6.19
N SER A 77 13.32 5.64 7.12
CA SER A 77 12.28 4.79 7.69
C SER A 77 12.11 5.05 9.18
N ARG A 78 10.86 5.15 9.65
CA ARG A 78 10.54 5.24 11.08
C ARG A 78 9.21 4.57 11.42
N PRO A 79 9.05 4.04 12.64
CA PRO A 79 7.73 3.61 13.10
C PRO A 79 6.79 4.82 13.18
N LEU A 80 5.52 4.66 12.78
CA LEU A 80 4.50 5.72 12.91
C LEU A 80 4.21 6.02 14.36
N VAL A 81 4.14 4.96 15.16
CA VAL A 81 3.98 4.99 16.61
C VAL A 81 4.90 3.91 17.18
N ALA A 82 5.62 4.22 18.25
CA ALA A 82 6.47 3.27 18.97
C ALA A 82 5.63 2.27 19.79
N ARG A 83 4.77 1.50 19.11
CA ARG A 83 3.86 0.52 19.69
C ARG A 83 3.64 -0.64 18.73
N THR A 84 3.73 -1.86 19.25
CA THR A 84 3.34 -3.08 18.55
C THR A 84 1.83 -3.28 18.59
N MET A 85 1.28 -3.85 17.52
CA MET A 85 -0.10 -4.30 17.39
C MET A 85 -0.08 -5.81 17.32
N GLU A 86 -0.99 -6.44 18.06
CA GLU A 86 -1.27 -7.87 17.93
C GLU A 86 -2.72 -8.01 17.49
N PHE A 87 -2.97 -8.82 16.46
CA PHE A 87 -4.30 -8.98 15.89
C PHE A 87 -4.96 -10.25 16.41
N ALA A 88 -6.22 -10.13 16.84
CA ALA A 88 -7.02 -11.27 17.30
C ALA A 88 -7.54 -12.14 16.14
N ASP A 89 -7.53 -11.61 14.91
CA ASP A 89 -8.03 -12.26 13.72
C ASP A 89 -6.93 -12.37 12.64
N THR A 90 -7.24 -13.11 11.59
CA THR A 90 -6.50 -13.24 10.33
C THR A 90 -6.68 -12.05 9.39
N THR A 91 -7.41 -11.02 9.82
CA THR A 91 -7.67 -9.80 9.05
C THR A 91 -7.45 -8.53 9.88
N ALA A 92 -6.84 -7.51 9.29
CA ALA A 92 -6.64 -6.20 9.91
C ALA A 92 -6.75 -5.09 8.86
N SER A 93 -7.58 -4.08 9.13
CA SER A 93 -7.79 -2.94 8.22
C SER A 93 -7.08 -1.69 8.71
N PHE A 94 -6.51 -0.95 7.76
CA PHE A 94 -5.83 0.32 7.94
C PHE A 94 -6.46 1.34 7.00
N THR A 95 -6.94 2.45 7.53
CA THR A 95 -7.53 3.52 6.72
C THR A 95 -6.58 4.70 6.68
N PHE A 96 -6.17 5.08 5.49
CA PHE A 96 -5.30 6.20 5.20
C PHE A 96 -6.13 7.38 4.72
N TYR A 97 -5.79 8.55 5.24
CA TYR A 97 -6.28 9.84 4.77
C TYR A 97 -5.09 10.71 4.44
N ALA A 98 -5.05 11.30 3.25
CA ALA A 98 -3.96 12.19 2.86
C ALA A 98 -4.48 13.48 2.25
N GLN A 99 -3.70 14.54 2.38
CA GLN A 99 -4.02 15.86 1.83
C GLN A 99 -2.72 16.62 1.60
N ALA A 100 -2.58 17.27 0.45
CA ALA A 100 -1.50 18.24 0.25
C ALA A 100 -1.82 19.51 1.05
N LYS A 101 -0.86 19.98 1.85
CA LYS A 101 -0.98 21.28 2.54
C LYS A 101 -0.52 22.41 1.64
N ASP A 102 0.61 22.19 1.00
CA ASP A 102 1.28 23.07 0.06
C ASP A 102 2.11 22.21 -0.90
N SER A 103 2.90 22.83 -1.78
CA SER A 103 3.63 22.08 -2.81
C SER A 103 4.79 21.23 -2.27
N LEU A 104 5.18 21.41 -1.01
CA LEU A 104 6.31 20.73 -0.40
C LEU A 104 5.92 19.89 0.83
N THR A 105 4.69 20.01 1.31
CA THR A 105 4.20 19.34 2.51
C THR A 105 2.88 18.62 2.26
N GLY A 106 2.87 17.31 2.49
CA GLY A 106 1.67 16.49 2.56
C GLY A 106 1.39 16.06 3.99
N TYR A 107 0.11 15.95 4.35
CA TYR A 107 -0.31 15.33 5.59
C TYR A 107 -0.87 13.94 5.33
N VAL A 108 -0.47 12.96 6.14
CA VAL A 108 -1.11 11.65 6.18
C VAL A 108 -1.57 11.35 7.61
N ARG A 109 -2.77 10.81 7.72
CA ARG A 109 -3.33 10.25 8.96
C ARG A 109 -3.70 8.79 8.72
N VAL A 110 -3.39 7.93 9.68
CA VAL A 110 -3.73 6.51 9.62
C VAL A 110 -4.62 6.12 10.79
N VAL A 111 -5.73 5.45 10.50
CA VAL A 111 -6.57 4.76 11.47
C VAL A 111 -6.24 3.27 11.39
N THR A 112 -5.79 2.70 12.50
CA THR A 112 -5.46 1.28 12.66
C THR A 112 -6.54 0.59 13.49
N PRO A 113 -6.50 -0.74 13.65
CA PRO A 113 -7.43 -1.44 14.53
C PRO A 113 -7.36 -0.99 16.00
N ASN A 114 -6.20 -0.49 16.45
CA ASN A 114 -5.92 -0.23 17.88
C ASN A 114 -5.80 1.25 18.22
N TYR A 115 -5.52 2.12 17.24
CA TYR A 115 -5.31 3.55 17.46
C TYR A 115 -5.46 4.34 16.16
N ALA A 116 -5.50 5.67 16.27
CA ALA A 116 -5.35 6.55 15.12
C ALA A 116 -4.19 7.51 15.35
N THR A 117 -3.46 7.84 14.29
CA THR A 117 -2.41 8.85 14.36
C THR A 117 -3.00 10.26 14.34
N ALA A 118 -2.19 11.24 14.77
CA ALA A 118 -2.40 12.63 14.38
C ALA A 118 -2.21 12.80 12.86
N LYS A 119 -2.45 14.01 12.33
CA LYS A 119 -1.99 14.39 10.99
C LYS A 119 -0.47 14.53 11.02
N ILE A 120 0.24 13.68 10.28
CA ILE A 120 1.71 13.65 10.26
C ILE A 120 2.19 14.33 8.97
N PRO A 121 3.07 15.34 9.04
CA PRO A 121 3.67 15.94 7.85
C PRO A 121 4.71 15.02 7.22
N TYR A 122 4.74 15.01 5.89
CA TYR A 122 5.75 14.38 5.06
C TYR A 122 6.18 15.36 3.97
N SER A 123 7.47 15.35 3.62
CA SER A 123 7.93 16.15 2.49
C SER A 123 7.42 15.53 1.20
N ILE A 124 6.80 16.36 0.37
CA ILE A 124 6.37 16.05 -0.98
C ILE A 124 7.00 17.06 -1.94
N ASP A 125 6.78 16.90 -3.24
CA ASP A 125 7.18 17.89 -4.24
C ASP A 125 6.19 17.86 -5.39
N SER A 126 5.05 18.53 -5.18
CA SER A 126 4.02 18.61 -6.21
C SER A 126 4.45 19.54 -7.33
N GLY A 127 5.31 20.53 -7.07
CA GLY A 127 5.83 21.41 -8.12
C GLY A 127 6.65 20.63 -9.15
N ASN A 128 7.51 19.71 -8.69
CA ASN A 128 8.37 18.84 -9.51
C ASN A 128 9.04 19.57 -10.70
N GLY A 129 9.43 20.83 -10.51
CA GLY A 129 10.06 21.67 -11.54
C GLY A 129 9.14 22.15 -12.66
N THR A 130 7.81 22.14 -12.46
CA THR A 130 6.81 22.51 -13.49
C THR A 130 5.88 23.64 -13.05
N GLU A 131 5.25 24.27 -14.03
CA GLU A 131 4.32 25.40 -13.79
C GLU A 131 3.03 24.97 -13.08
N TYR A 132 2.58 23.73 -13.33
CA TYR A 132 1.35 23.17 -12.77
C TYR A 132 1.69 22.04 -11.80
N PRO A 133 1.34 22.18 -10.50
CA PRO A 133 1.63 21.15 -9.52
C PRO A 133 0.99 19.80 -9.86
N SER A 134 1.78 18.73 -9.77
CA SER A 134 1.32 17.35 -9.85
C SER A 134 0.47 16.97 -8.65
N GLN A 135 -0.66 16.33 -8.92
CA GLN A 135 -1.53 15.81 -7.88
C GLN A 135 -0.83 14.67 -7.14
N TYR A 136 -0.82 14.72 -5.81
CA TYR A 136 -0.48 13.56 -4.97
C TYR A 136 -1.76 12.83 -4.58
N ILE A 137 -1.77 11.51 -4.70
CA ILE A 137 -2.89 10.66 -4.29
C ILE A 137 -2.41 9.57 -3.32
N LEU A 138 -3.34 8.99 -2.57
CA LEU A 138 -3.12 7.69 -1.95
C LEU A 138 -3.30 6.59 -3.00
N MET A 139 -2.31 5.73 -3.14
CA MET A 139 -2.27 4.68 -4.15
C MET A 139 -2.03 3.32 -3.52
N GLU A 140 -2.62 2.29 -4.12
CA GLU A 140 -2.36 0.90 -3.79
C GLU A 140 -0.90 0.51 -4.10
N THR A 141 -0.42 -0.52 -3.40
CA THR A 141 0.96 -1.02 -3.54
C THR A 141 0.93 -2.49 -3.90
N PHE A 142 0.24 -2.84 -4.99
CA PHE A 142 0.07 -4.23 -5.40
C PHE A 142 1.42 -4.91 -5.61
N PRO A 143 1.68 -6.07 -4.98
CA PRO A 143 2.90 -6.80 -5.23
C PRO A 143 2.77 -7.70 -6.46
N GLU A 144 3.90 -8.09 -7.05
CA GLU A 144 3.98 -9.12 -8.09
C GLU A 144 3.52 -10.49 -7.55
N ARG A 145 3.75 -10.75 -6.27
CA ARG A 145 3.42 -12.01 -5.59
C ARG A 145 2.90 -11.73 -4.18
N PRO A 146 2.06 -12.61 -3.61
CA PRO A 146 1.64 -12.51 -2.22
C PRO A 146 2.83 -12.34 -1.27
N TYR A 147 2.63 -11.56 -0.22
CA TYR A 147 3.66 -11.31 0.78
C TYR A 147 3.84 -12.52 1.70
N ASP A 148 5.03 -12.60 2.29
CA ASP A 148 5.30 -13.43 3.46
C ASP A 148 5.43 -12.56 4.72
N THR A 149 5.06 -13.09 5.89
CA THR A 149 5.20 -12.39 7.17
C THR A 149 6.61 -11.96 7.54
N ALA A 150 7.65 -12.56 6.96
CA ALA A 150 9.04 -12.15 7.14
C ALA A 150 9.42 -10.88 6.34
N GLN A 151 8.54 -10.41 5.45
CA GLN A 151 8.76 -9.22 4.63
C GLN A 151 8.10 -7.98 5.24
N ASP A 152 8.58 -6.80 4.85
CA ASP A 152 7.77 -5.59 4.97
C ASP A 152 6.59 -5.71 4.00
N ILE A 153 5.39 -5.39 4.48
CA ILE A 153 4.15 -5.49 3.73
C ILE A 153 3.67 -4.06 3.42
N PRO A 154 4.02 -3.48 2.25
CA PRO A 154 3.47 -2.21 1.80
C PRO A 154 1.94 -2.20 1.82
N LEU A 155 1.38 -1.14 2.40
CA LEU A 155 -0.05 -0.95 2.56
C LEU A 155 -0.59 0.18 1.71
N ALA A 156 0.15 1.28 1.55
CA ALA A 156 -0.29 2.44 0.80
C ALA A 156 0.91 3.34 0.48
N ALA A 157 0.83 4.11 -0.59
CA ALA A 157 1.77 5.17 -0.89
C ALA A 157 1.05 6.50 -1.14
N PHE A 158 1.60 7.60 -0.65
CA PHE A 158 1.19 8.95 -1.03
C PHE A 158 2.19 9.50 -2.03
N THR A 159 1.79 9.53 -3.30
CA THR A 159 2.69 9.69 -4.45
C THR A 159 2.03 10.45 -5.61
N THR A 160 2.86 11.01 -6.50
CA THR A 160 2.45 11.59 -7.79
C THR A 160 2.35 10.58 -8.91
N GLY A 161 2.67 9.30 -8.71
CA GLY A 161 2.70 8.33 -9.81
C GLY A 161 3.90 8.54 -10.75
N LEU A 162 3.82 8.02 -11.98
CA LEU A 162 4.83 8.31 -13.00
C LEU A 162 4.55 9.69 -13.59
N VAL A 163 5.53 10.59 -13.48
CA VAL A 163 5.43 11.91 -14.11
C VAL A 163 6.12 11.85 -15.46
N GLN A 164 5.35 12.04 -16.53
CA GLN A 164 5.84 12.04 -17.90
C GLN A 164 5.70 13.44 -18.52
N PRO A 165 6.73 13.94 -19.22
CA PRO A 165 6.60 15.17 -19.96
C PRO A 165 5.62 14.96 -21.13
N MET A 166 4.70 15.89 -21.31
CA MET A 166 3.78 15.95 -22.44
C MET A 166 3.95 17.30 -23.13
N ASP A 167 4.04 17.31 -24.46
CA ASP A 167 3.95 18.54 -25.24
C ASP A 167 2.56 18.61 -25.85
N PHE A 168 1.79 19.62 -25.47
CA PHE A 168 0.49 19.91 -26.07
C PHE A 168 0.54 21.30 -26.69
N GLU A 169 0.51 21.35 -28.03
CA GLU A 169 0.52 22.59 -28.81
C GLU A 169 1.72 23.53 -28.49
N GLY A 170 2.90 22.97 -28.22
CA GLY A 170 4.11 23.74 -27.89
C GLY A 170 4.18 24.19 -26.43
N ARG A 171 3.22 23.78 -25.59
CA ARG A 171 3.25 23.96 -24.13
C ARG A 171 3.71 22.66 -23.48
N LYS A 172 4.78 22.75 -22.70
CA LYS A 172 5.22 21.66 -21.82
C LYS A 172 4.21 21.51 -20.69
N SER A 173 3.57 20.36 -20.63
CA SER A 173 2.70 19.92 -19.55
C SER A 173 3.25 18.63 -18.95
N LEU A 174 2.66 18.19 -17.85
CA LEU A 174 2.90 16.88 -17.28
C LEU A 174 1.69 16.00 -17.48
N TRP A 175 1.94 14.75 -17.88
CA TRP A 175 0.99 13.68 -17.77
C TRP A 175 1.38 12.79 -16.59
N ILE A 176 0.39 12.43 -15.79
CA ILE A 176 0.58 11.57 -14.63
C ILE A 176 -0.01 10.19 -14.90
N ASP A 177 0.81 9.16 -14.83
CA ASP A 177 0.40 7.77 -14.96
C ASP A 177 0.36 7.07 -13.59
N PHE A 178 -0.80 7.15 -12.93
CA PHE A 178 -1.04 6.36 -11.72
C PHE A 178 -1.24 4.89 -12.04
N CYS A 179 -1.89 4.57 -13.17
CA CYS A 179 -2.21 3.20 -13.54
C CYS A 179 -0.95 2.42 -13.89
N GLY A 180 -0.05 2.99 -14.70
CA GLY A 180 1.22 2.38 -15.06
C GLY A 180 2.10 2.07 -13.86
N LEU A 181 2.15 2.94 -12.84
CA LEU A 181 2.90 2.64 -11.61
C LEU A 181 2.23 1.51 -10.80
N ARG A 182 0.90 1.57 -10.66
CA ARG A 182 0.12 0.57 -9.92
C ARG A 182 0.20 -0.82 -10.54
N ASP A 183 0.09 -0.89 -11.87
CA ASP A 183 0.10 -2.14 -12.65
C ASP A 183 1.52 -2.65 -12.93
N ALA A 184 2.55 -1.89 -12.53
CA ALA A 184 3.92 -2.39 -12.51
C ALA A 184 4.15 -3.49 -11.48
N HIS A 185 3.23 -3.63 -10.50
CA HIS A 185 3.29 -4.62 -9.41
C HIS A 185 4.63 -4.63 -8.65
N ALA A 186 5.30 -3.49 -8.61
CA ALA A 186 6.63 -3.34 -8.03
C ALA A 186 6.56 -2.90 -6.57
N ASP A 187 7.50 -3.37 -5.76
CA ASP A 187 7.66 -2.91 -4.38
C ASP A 187 7.98 -1.40 -4.37
N PRO A 188 7.25 -0.58 -3.57
CA PRO A 188 7.48 0.86 -3.49
C PRO A 188 8.92 1.25 -3.21
N LYS A 189 9.70 0.46 -2.47
CA LYS A 189 11.12 0.74 -2.24
C LYS A 189 11.95 0.87 -3.53
N THR A 190 11.47 0.31 -4.64
CA THR A 190 12.14 0.34 -5.94
C THR A 190 11.58 1.38 -6.90
N TRP A 191 10.48 2.06 -6.56
CA TRP A 191 9.75 2.92 -7.50
C TRP A 191 10.57 4.08 -8.02
N GLN A 192 11.32 4.77 -7.15
CA GLN A 192 12.16 5.89 -7.57
C GLN A 192 13.36 5.44 -8.40
N GLU A 193 14.00 4.33 -8.02
CA GLU A 193 15.16 3.80 -8.75
C GLU A 193 14.77 3.28 -10.14
N ARG A 194 13.69 2.49 -10.23
CA ARG A 194 13.30 1.78 -11.46
C ARG A 194 12.43 2.59 -12.40
N TYR A 195 11.57 3.45 -11.85
CA TYR A 195 10.55 4.17 -12.62
C TYR A 195 10.65 5.68 -12.47
N HIS A 196 11.69 6.18 -11.80
CA HIS A 196 11.95 7.62 -11.61
C HIS A 196 10.77 8.37 -10.98
N VAL A 197 10.01 7.67 -10.13
CA VAL A 197 8.91 8.29 -9.35
C VAL A 197 9.50 9.44 -8.50
N PRO A 198 8.92 10.64 -8.55
CA PRO A 198 9.32 11.76 -7.70
C PRO A 198 9.23 11.38 -6.21
N ARG A 199 9.76 12.22 -5.33
CA ARG A 199 9.75 11.91 -3.88
C ARG A 199 8.34 11.55 -3.39
N PHE A 200 8.25 10.56 -2.51
CA PHE A 200 6.97 10.07 -2.01
C PHE A 200 7.15 9.45 -0.63
N VAL A 201 6.03 9.13 0.02
CA VAL A 201 6.02 8.35 1.27
C VAL A 201 5.18 7.10 1.07
N TYR A 202 5.67 5.96 1.56
CA TYR A 202 4.86 4.75 1.65
C TYR A 202 4.84 4.19 3.07
N PHE A 203 3.83 3.37 3.34
CA PHE A 203 3.54 2.81 4.65
C PHE A 203 3.59 1.30 4.57
N SER A 204 4.22 0.64 5.53
CA SER A 204 4.32 -0.81 5.56
C SER A 204 4.05 -1.39 6.94
N LEU A 205 3.59 -2.64 6.96
CA LEU A 205 3.48 -3.44 8.17
C LEU A 205 4.70 -4.36 8.27
N ARG A 206 5.39 -4.34 9.41
CA ARG A 206 6.57 -5.18 9.69
C ARG A 206 6.34 -6.01 10.93
N MET A 207 6.66 -7.30 10.86
CA MET A 207 6.58 -8.22 12.00
C MET A 207 7.79 -8.03 12.92
N GLU A 208 7.58 -8.10 14.23
CA GLU A 208 8.63 -8.05 15.28
C GLU A 208 8.94 -9.44 15.86
#